data_AF-A0A4U7F2Z1-F1
#
_entry.id   AF-A0A4U7F2Z1-F1
#
_cell.length_a   1.000
_cell.length_b   1.000
_cell.length_c   1.000
_cell.angle_alpha   90.00
_cell.angle_beta   90.00
_cell.angle_gamma   90.00
#
_symmetry.space_group_name_H-M   'P 1'
#
loop_
_entity.id
_entity.type
_entity.pdbx_description
1 polymer ?
#
loop_
_entity_poly.entity_id
_entity_poly.type
_entity_poly.pdbx_seq_one_letter_code
_entity_poly.pdbx_strand_id
1 'polypeptide(L)'
;DPDIVADRVSTLADDVGVDAPRVTVVRAEAANVAVADGYRGSRLVVSTRLLSLPEADRDAALRHALVRLRTRDPLLVTAVLPAVAVVETVALLATLLVGRRGERTAGDRRVNRIHGYEPDRERVPAWAYTVAGVLCWALLSPAWVPAAVGDRLTVAGGRRDADAAVARAGGGERTGLGNAVAFASDAAGAADWPPLLDRLSFVSMADGETGRVRGTSRQEARIRLARLRSKRAL
;
A
#
# COMPACT_ATOMS: atom_id res chain seq x y z
N ASP A 1 -8.70 -26.73 2.83
CA ASP A 1 -8.92 -26.90 4.28
C ASP A 1 -7.94 -25.99 5.01
N PRO A 2 -8.38 -25.04 5.86
CA PRO A 2 -7.48 -24.17 6.62
C PRO A 2 -6.47 -24.93 7.49
N ASP A 3 -6.82 -26.13 7.97
CA ASP A 3 -5.96 -26.90 8.86
C ASP A 3 -4.75 -27.49 8.11
N ILE A 4 -4.97 -27.99 6.88
CA ILE A 4 -3.88 -28.47 6.00
C ILE A 4 -2.90 -27.33 5.66
N VAL A 5 -3.42 -26.11 5.44
CA VAL A 5 -2.56 -24.94 5.16
C VAL A 5 -1.78 -24.54 6.40
N ALA A 6 -2.39 -24.61 7.60
CA ALA A 6 -1.72 -24.32 8.85
C ALA A 6 -0.57 -25.30 9.13
N ASP A 7 -0.79 -26.60 8.93
CA ASP A 7 0.25 -27.63 9.09
C ASP A 7 1.41 -27.40 8.11
N ARG A 8 1.11 -27.11 6.84
CA ARG A 8 2.15 -26.82 5.84
C ARG A 8 2.94 -25.56 6.19
N VAL A 9 2.26 -24.51 6.66
CA VAL A 9 2.91 -23.28 7.11
C VAL A 9 3.79 -23.54 8.33
N SER A 10 3.38 -24.41 9.25
CA SER A 10 4.20 -24.81 10.40
C SER A 10 5.51 -25.46 9.94
N THR A 11 5.44 -26.44 9.03
CA THR A 11 6.65 -27.08 8.48
C THR A 11 7.58 -26.07 7.81
N LEU A 12 7.03 -25.17 7.00
CA LEU A 12 7.81 -24.13 6.34
C LEU A 12 8.39 -23.10 7.32
N ALA A 13 7.71 -22.83 8.44
CA ALA A 13 8.17 -21.92 9.47
C ALA A 13 9.38 -22.49 10.22
N ASP A 14 9.34 -23.78 10.54
CA ASP A 14 10.45 -24.52 11.12
C ASP A 14 11.68 -24.49 10.20
N ASP A 15 11.50 -24.74 8.90
CA ASP A 15 12.57 -24.66 7.88
C ASP A 15 13.22 -23.27 7.81
N VAL A 16 12.42 -22.21 7.96
CA VAL A 16 12.90 -20.81 7.90
C VAL A 16 13.51 -20.35 9.23
N GLY A 17 13.18 -21.03 10.33
CA GLY A 17 13.60 -20.69 11.69
C GLY A 17 12.77 -19.57 12.33
N VAL A 18 11.45 -19.60 12.16
CA VAL A 18 10.51 -18.65 12.77
C VAL A 18 9.37 -19.36 13.48
N ASP A 19 8.80 -18.74 14.51
CA ASP A 19 7.59 -19.24 15.15
C ASP A 19 6.42 -19.27 14.15
N ALA A 20 5.70 -20.39 14.09
CA ALA A 20 4.59 -20.58 13.17
C ALA A 20 3.50 -19.50 13.38
N PRO A 21 3.21 -18.65 12.37
CA PRO A 21 2.21 -17.61 12.49
C PRO A 21 0.80 -18.20 12.48
N ARG A 22 -0.15 -17.52 13.13
CA ARG A 22 -1.56 -17.90 13.02
C ARG A 22 -2.06 -17.67 11.59
N VAL A 23 -2.51 -18.73 10.94
CA VAL A 23 -3.00 -18.69 9.55
C VAL A 23 -4.48 -18.31 9.50
N THR A 24 -4.84 -17.47 8.53
CA THR A 24 -6.23 -17.15 8.19
C THR A 24 -6.40 -17.23 6.68
N VAL A 25 -7.31 -18.09 6.21
CA VAL A 25 -7.62 -18.21 4.79
C VAL A 25 -8.81 -17.31 4.46
N VAL A 26 -8.67 -16.45 3.45
CA VAL A 26 -9.70 -15.50 3.03
C VAL A 26 -10.09 -15.78 1.59
N ARG A 27 -11.40 -15.77 1.30
CA ARG A 27 -11.89 -15.84 -0.07
C ARG A 27 -11.70 -14.49 -0.73
N ALA A 28 -10.73 -14.39 -1.64
CA ALA A 28 -10.44 -13.19 -2.41
C ALA A 28 -10.00 -13.56 -3.82
N GLU A 29 -10.33 -12.72 -4.80
CA GLU A 29 -9.95 -12.91 -6.21
C GLU A 29 -8.50 -12.52 -6.49
N ALA A 30 -7.89 -11.70 -5.62
CA ALA A 30 -6.46 -11.44 -5.63
C ALA A 30 -5.71 -12.68 -5.14
N ALA A 31 -4.70 -13.16 -5.88
CA ALA A 31 -3.80 -14.20 -5.37
C ALA A 31 -2.74 -13.54 -4.48
N ASN A 32 -2.90 -13.67 -3.15
CA ASN A 32 -2.06 -12.95 -2.20
C ASN A 32 -1.80 -13.74 -0.92
N VAL A 33 -0.65 -13.49 -0.31
CA VAL A 33 -0.35 -13.80 1.08
C VAL A 33 0.20 -12.54 1.75
N ALA A 34 -0.44 -12.14 2.84
CA ALA A 34 -0.08 -10.98 3.62
C ALA A 34 0.38 -11.40 5.02
N VAL A 35 1.43 -10.74 5.50
CA VAL A 35 2.03 -11.03 6.80
C VAL A 35 1.91 -9.80 7.67
N ALA A 36 1.41 -9.99 8.89
CA ALA A 36 1.41 -8.97 9.93
C ALA A 36 2.08 -9.52 11.19
N ASP A 37 2.71 -8.66 11.95
CA ASP A 37 3.31 -9.01 13.24
C ASP A 37 3.09 -7.90 14.27
N GLY A 38 2.90 -8.27 15.52
CA GLY A 38 2.58 -7.32 16.58
C GLY A 38 2.41 -7.97 17.94
N TYR A 39 1.85 -7.21 18.89
CA TYR A 39 1.79 -7.63 20.29
C TYR A 39 0.99 -8.92 20.57
N ARG A 40 0.14 -9.37 19.63
CA ARG A 40 -0.62 -10.62 19.71
C ARG A 40 0.05 -11.79 18.95
N GLY A 41 1.30 -11.61 18.54
CA GLY A 41 2.03 -12.53 17.69
C GLY A 41 1.77 -12.33 16.20
N SER A 42 2.48 -13.13 15.41
CA SER A 42 2.49 -13.08 13.95
C SER A 42 1.22 -13.70 13.35
N ARG A 43 0.77 -13.14 12.23
CA ARG A 43 -0.39 -13.60 11.48
C ARG A 43 -0.09 -13.66 9.99
N LEU A 44 -0.58 -14.72 9.38
CA LEU A 44 -0.48 -14.96 7.94
C LEU A 44 -1.88 -15.03 7.34
N VAL A 45 -2.19 -14.11 6.43
CA VAL A 45 -3.48 -14.07 5.74
C VAL A 45 -3.25 -14.53 4.30
N VAL A 46 -3.84 -15.66 3.93
CA VAL A 46 -3.64 -16.30 2.62
C VAL A 46 -4.96 -16.25 1.84
N SER A 47 -4.92 -15.82 0.58
CA SER A 47 -6.12 -15.86 -0.26
C SER A 47 -6.35 -17.25 -0.83
N THR A 48 -7.62 -17.64 -0.96
CA THR A 48 -8.01 -18.89 -1.64
C THR A 48 -7.49 -18.97 -3.06
N ARG A 49 -7.33 -17.82 -3.75
CA ARG A 49 -6.77 -17.76 -5.10
C ARG A 49 -5.28 -18.06 -5.11
N LEU A 50 -4.50 -17.67 -4.10
CA LEU A 50 -3.11 -18.10 -4.00
C LEU A 50 -3.01 -19.61 -3.80
N LEU A 51 -3.92 -20.18 -3.02
CA LEU A 51 -3.95 -21.63 -2.74
C LEU A 51 -4.25 -22.50 -3.97
N SER A 52 -4.75 -21.92 -5.07
CA SER A 52 -4.95 -22.65 -6.33
C SER A 52 -3.68 -22.83 -7.16
N LEU A 53 -2.56 -22.23 -6.75
CA LEU A 53 -1.27 -22.45 -7.38
C LEU A 53 -0.78 -23.90 -7.17
N PRO A 54 0.07 -24.43 -8.07
CA PRO A 54 0.84 -25.64 -7.82
C PRO A 54 1.59 -25.55 -6.49
N GLU A 55 1.79 -26.68 -5.82
CA GLU A 55 2.38 -26.74 -4.47
C GLU A 55 3.73 -26.02 -4.39
N ALA A 56 4.62 -26.25 -5.37
CA ALA A 56 5.94 -25.62 -5.40
C ALA A 56 5.86 -24.09 -5.46
N ASP A 57 4.97 -23.54 -6.29
CA ASP A 57 4.81 -22.09 -6.46
C ASP A 57 4.17 -21.46 -5.21
N ARG A 58 3.15 -22.13 -4.66
CA ARG A 58 2.50 -21.72 -3.40
C ARG A 58 3.49 -21.70 -2.25
N ASP A 59 4.29 -22.74 -2.10
CA ASP A 59 5.24 -22.88 -1.00
C ASP A 59 6.38 -21.88 -1.10
N ALA A 60 6.82 -21.54 -2.32
CA ALA A 60 7.76 -20.44 -2.54
C ALA A 60 7.20 -19.09 -2.07
N ALA A 61 5.92 -18.80 -2.37
CA ALA A 61 5.25 -17.58 -1.90
C ALA A 61 5.07 -17.55 -0.36
N LEU A 62 4.70 -18.69 0.24
CA LEU A 62 4.61 -18.82 1.70
C LEU A 62 5.97 -18.67 2.38
N ARG A 63 7.02 -19.27 1.81
CA ARG A 63 8.40 -19.14 2.31
C ARG A 63 8.90 -17.70 2.25
N HIS A 64 8.61 -16.98 1.16
CA HIS A 64 8.90 -15.55 1.07
C HIS A 64 8.24 -14.76 2.21
N ALA A 65 6.95 -15.02 2.47
CA ALA A 65 6.22 -14.40 3.57
C ALA A 65 6.83 -14.70 4.96
N LEU A 66 7.24 -15.95 5.20
CA LEU A 66 7.87 -16.36 6.46
C LEU A 66 9.28 -15.78 6.63
N VAL A 67 10.07 -15.65 5.56
CA VAL A 67 11.37 -14.99 5.62
C VAL A 67 11.23 -13.52 6.04
N ARG A 68 10.17 -12.84 5.59
CA ARG A 68 9.88 -11.47 6.05
C ARG A 68 9.60 -11.42 7.56
N LEU A 69 8.89 -12.40 8.13
CA LEU A 69 8.73 -12.47 9.60
C LEU A 69 10.08 -12.54 10.32
N ARG A 70 11.02 -13.33 9.78
CA ARG A 70 12.34 -13.49 10.36
C ARG A 70 13.12 -12.18 10.46
N THR A 71 12.98 -11.30 9.47
CA THR A 71 13.65 -9.99 9.44
C THR A 71 12.94 -8.92 10.28
N ARG A 72 11.80 -9.25 10.91
CA ARG A 72 10.91 -8.33 11.64
C ARG A 72 10.40 -7.15 10.78
N ASP A 73 10.49 -7.24 9.46
CA ASP A 73 9.91 -6.24 8.56
C ASP A 73 8.38 -6.11 8.76
N PRO A 74 7.60 -7.20 8.93
CA PRO A 74 6.17 -7.12 9.17
C PRO A 74 5.82 -6.39 10.47
N LEU A 75 6.67 -6.44 11.49
CA LEU A 75 6.45 -5.72 12.74
C LEU A 75 6.57 -4.21 12.53
N LEU A 76 7.58 -3.77 11.79
CA LEU A 76 7.74 -2.36 11.41
C LEU A 76 6.59 -1.89 10.50
N VAL A 77 6.22 -2.68 9.49
CA VAL A 77 5.09 -2.37 8.60
C VAL A 77 3.79 -2.25 9.41
N THR A 78 3.54 -3.20 10.32
CA THR A 78 2.31 -3.21 11.13
C THR A 78 2.28 -2.05 12.11
N ALA A 79 3.41 -1.71 12.74
CA ALA A 79 3.52 -0.58 13.66
C ALA A 79 3.27 0.78 12.97
N VAL A 80 3.69 0.92 11.71
CA VAL A 80 3.55 2.17 10.95
C VAL A 80 2.20 2.27 10.22
N LEU A 81 1.46 1.17 10.09
CA LEU A 81 0.19 1.10 9.35
C LEU A 81 -0.84 2.18 9.76
N PRO A 82 -1.06 2.48 11.06
CA PRO A 82 -1.98 3.55 11.47
C PRO A 82 -1.55 4.92 10.95
N ALA A 83 -0.24 5.19 10.95
CA ALA A 83 0.32 6.44 10.46
C ALA A 83 0.10 6.59 8.95
N VAL A 84 0.31 5.51 8.18
CA VAL A 84 0.01 5.47 6.73
C VAL A 84 -1.48 5.67 6.48
N ALA A 85 -2.35 5.03 7.25
CA ALA A 85 -3.81 5.18 7.11
C ALA A 85 -4.26 6.64 7.32
N VAL A 86 -3.68 7.35 8.30
CA VAL A 86 -3.94 8.77 8.50
C VAL A 86 -3.47 9.59 7.30
N VAL A 87 -2.25 9.37 6.82
CA VAL A 87 -1.68 10.11 5.69
C VAL A 87 -2.50 9.90 4.42
N GLU A 88 -2.87 8.67 4.09
CA GLU A 88 -3.70 8.37 2.92
C GLU A 88 -5.11 8.97 3.05
N THR A 89 -5.74 8.86 4.24
CA THR A 89 -7.06 9.47 4.49
C THR A 89 -7.03 10.98 4.29
N VAL A 90 -6.02 11.65 4.84
CA VAL A 90 -5.85 13.10 4.70
C VAL A 90 -5.55 13.49 3.26
N ALA A 91 -4.75 12.70 2.54
CA ALA A 91 -4.49 12.91 1.11
C ALA A 91 -5.79 12.80 0.29
N LEU A 92 -6.62 11.78 0.55
CA LEU A 92 -7.92 11.61 -0.08
C LEU A 92 -8.85 12.79 0.24
N LEU A 93 -8.98 13.18 1.50
CA LEU A 93 -9.76 14.35 1.91
C LEU A 93 -9.27 15.63 1.22
N ALA A 94 -7.97 15.85 1.14
CA ALA A 94 -7.39 16.98 0.46
C ALA A 94 -7.71 16.97 -1.05
N THR A 95 -7.65 15.81 -1.71
CA THR A 95 -8.03 15.70 -3.13
C THR A 95 -9.51 15.98 -3.37
N LEU A 96 -10.39 15.53 -2.46
CA LEU A 96 -11.82 15.83 -2.49
C LEU A 96 -12.10 17.32 -2.29
N LEU A 97 -11.43 17.95 -1.31
CA LEU A 97 -11.56 19.38 -1.01
C LEU A 97 -11.06 20.25 -2.17
N VAL A 98 -9.92 19.92 -2.77
CA VAL A 98 -9.39 20.61 -3.95
C VAL A 98 -10.30 20.37 -5.17
N GLY A 99 -10.88 19.18 -5.30
CA GLY A 99 -11.83 18.83 -6.36
C GLY A 99 -13.13 19.63 -6.33
N ARG A 100 -13.56 20.10 -5.14
CA ARG A 100 -14.77 20.92 -4.93
C ARG A 100 -14.62 22.40 -5.29
N ARG A 101 -13.39 22.92 -5.46
CA ARG A 101 -13.13 24.32 -5.88
C ARG A 101 -13.51 24.63 -7.34
N GLY A 102 -14.07 23.67 -8.07
CA GLY A 102 -14.53 23.83 -9.45
C GLY A 102 -15.76 24.76 -9.59
N GLU A 103 -16.55 24.93 -8.54
CA GLU A 103 -17.59 25.96 -8.49
C GLU A 103 -16.98 27.29 -8.03
N ARG A 104 -16.22 27.92 -8.92
CA ARG A 104 -15.90 29.34 -8.74
C ARG A 104 -17.21 30.12 -8.75
N THR A 105 -17.64 30.60 -7.59
CA THR A 105 -18.72 31.59 -7.48
C THR A 105 -18.37 32.81 -8.32
N ALA A 106 -19.39 33.47 -8.87
CA ALA A 106 -19.25 34.56 -9.85
C ALA A 106 -18.37 35.74 -9.38
N GLY A 107 -18.06 35.85 -8.08
CA GLY A 107 -17.12 36.81 -7.51
C GLY A 107 -15.66 36.57 -7.92
N ASP A 108 -15.23 35.32 -8.09
CA ASP A 108 -13.82 34.98 -8.39
C ASP A 108 -13.44 35.28 -9.86
N ARG A 109 -14.44 35.46 -10.74
CA ARG A 109 -14.26 35.91 -12.13
C ARG A 109 -14.08 37.42 -12.27
N ARG A 110 -14.43 38.22 -11.26
CA ARG A 110 -14.39 39.70 -11.33
C ARG A 110 -13.03 40.29 -11.00
N VAL A 111 -12.07 39.47 -10.56
CA VAL A 111 -10.75 39.94 -10.13
C VAL A 111 -9.72 39.75 -11.25
N ASN A 112 -10.01 40.34 -12.41
CA ASN A 112 -8.99 40.53 -13.43
C ASN A 112 -8.24 41.82 -13.09
N ARG A 113 -7.00 41.68 -12.60
CA ARG A 113 -6.14 42.74 -12.02
C ARG A 113 -5.92 43.96 -12.94
N ILE A 114 -6.30 43.84 -14.21
CA ILE A 114 -6.15 44.87 -15.24
C ILE A 114 -7.26 45.95 -15.14
N HIS A 115 -8.34 45.77 -14.37
CA HIS A 115 -9.51 46.68 -14.36
C HIS A 115 -9.79 47.41 -13.05
N GLY A 116 -8.78 47.59 -12.17
CA GLY A 116 -8.86 48.59 -11.10
C GLY A 116 -9.98 48.40 -10.07
N TYR A 117 -10.51 47.19 -9.89
CA TYR A 117 -11.41 46.89 -8.78
C TYR A 117 -10.65 46.80 -7.46
N GLU A 118 -11.20 47.41 -6.41
CA GLU A 118 -10.68 47.31 -5.04
C GLU A 118 -10.59 45.83 -4.60
N PRO A 119 -9.52 45.43 -3.90
CA PRO A 119 -9.40 44.09 -3.37
C PRO A 119 -10.55 43.83 -2.40
N ASP A 120 -11.27 42.74 -2.67
CA ASP A 120 -12.39 42.26 -1.88
C ASP A 120 -12.02 42.20 -0.39
N ARG A 121 -12.70 43.00 0.46
CA ARG A 121 -12.38 43.15 1.89
C ARG A 121 -12.70 41.88 2.69
N GLU A 122 -13.47 40.96 2.12
CA GLU A 122 -13.80 39.66 2.71
C GLU A 122 -12.75 38.57 2.40
N ARG A 123 -11.68 38.90 1.66
CA ARG A 123 -10.66 37.92 1.30
C ARG A 123 -9.80 37.54 2.50
N VAL A 124 -9.80 36.26 2.85
CA VAL A 124 -8.94 35.70 3.90
C VAL A 124 -7.48 36.14 3.67
N PRO A 125 -6.81 36.75 4.67
CA PRO A 125 -5.45 37.25 4.52
C PRO A 125 -4.46 36.14 4.12
N ALA A 126 -3.46 36.48 3.29
CA ALA A 126 -2.46 35.51 2.82
C ALA A 126 -1.72 34.81 3.98
N TRP A 127 -1.41 35.54 5.05
CA TRP A 127 -0.76 34.98 6.24
C TRP A 127 -1.63 33.94 6.95
N ALA A 128 -2.97 34.09 6.92
CA ALA A 128 -3.87 33.14 7.53
C ALA A 128 -3.84 31.78 6.80
N TYR A 129 -3.67 31.79 5.47
CA TYR A 129 -3.42 30.57 4.70
C TYR A 129 -2.07 29.92 5.05
N THR A 130 -1.02 30.74 5.22
CA THR A 130 0.31 30.24 5.61
C THR A 130 0.28 29.61 7.00
N VAL A 131 -0.33 30.28 7.98
CA VAL A 131 -0.47 29.78 9.35
C VAL A 131 -1.31 28.50 9.37
N ALA A 132 -2.44 28.48 8.67
CA ALA A 132 -3.25 27.26 8.54
C ALA A 132 -2.46 26.11 7.90
N GLY A 133 -1.65 26.40 6.87
CA GLY A 133 -0.77 25.42 6.25
C GLY A 133 0.28 24.85 7.20
N VAL A 134 0.94 25.70 7.98
CA VAL A 134 1.94 25.30 8.97
C VAL A 134 1.32 24.49 10.11
N LEU A 135 0.16 24.92 10.62
CA LEU A 135 -0.57 24.18 11.67
C LEU A 135 -1.01 22.80 11.18
N CYS A 136 -1.55 22.71 9.95
CA CYS A 136 -1.88 21.43 9.33
C CYS A 136 -0.64 20.55 9.18
N TRP A 137 0.50 21.11 8.75
CA TRP A 137 1.74 20.35 8.62
C TRP A 137 2.25 19.84 9.97
N ALA A 138 2.25 20.70 11.00
CA ALA A 138 2.64 20.33 12.35
C ALA A 138 1.74 19.21 12.90
N LEU A 139 0.42 19.31 12.71
CA LEU A 139 -0.55 18.30 13.15
C LEU A 139 -0.36 16.94 12.44
N LEU A 140 0.03 16.96 11.16
CA LEU A 140 0.23 15.74 10.36
C LEU A 140 1.62 15.12 10.51
N SER A 141 2.60 15.91 10.97
CA SER A 141 4.00 15.46 11.10
C SER A 141 4.20 14.18 11.93
N PRO A 142 3.47 13.93 13.04
CA PRO A 142 3.66 12.71 13.83
C PRO A 142 3.18 11.45 13.11
N ALA A 143 2.27 11.58 12.13
CA ALA A 143 1.86 10.47 11.26
C ALA A 143 2.75 10.40 10.00
N TRP A 144 3.16 11.55 9.47
CA TRP A 144 3.92 11.61 8.22
C TRP A 144 5.35 11.06 8.37
N VAL A 145 6.04 11.38 9.47
CA VAL A 145 7.42 10.92 9.68
C VAL A 145 7.50 9.39 9.79
N PRO A 146 6.72 8.70 10.63
CA PRO A 146 6.71 7.24 10.66
C PRO A 146 6.31 6.64 9.31
N ALA A 147 5.29 7.19 8.64
CA ALA A 147 4.84 6.70 7.34
C ALA A 147 5.97 6.77 6.29
N ALA A 148 6.67 7.90 6.17
CA ALA A 148 7.74 8.10 5.21
C ALA A 148 8.98 7.23 5.50
N VAL A 149 9.34 7.09 6.78
CA VAL A 149 10.46 6.24 7.22
C VAL A 149 10.13 4.77 7.00
N GLY A 150 8.93 4.34 7.39
CA GLY A 150 8.45 2.98 7.16
C GLY A 150 8.46 2.63 5.67
N ASP A 151 7.92 3.49 4.82
CA ASP A 151 7.88 3.26 3.37
C ASP A 151 9.29 3.04 2.79
N ARG A 152 10.27 3.86 3.21
CA ARG A 152 11.67 3.71 2.76
C ARG A 152 12.30 2.39 3.19
N LEU A 153 12.07 1.98 4.44
CA LEU A 153 12.69 0.79 5.01
C LEU A 153 12.02 -0.50 4.50
N THR A 154 10.70 -0.50 4.35
CA THR A 154 9.93 -1.73 4.13
C THR A 154 9.60 -2.00 2.66
N VAL A 155 9.51 -0.96 1.80
CA VAL A 155 9.16 -1.14 0.38
C VAL A 155 10.39 -1.40 -0.49
N ALA A 156 11.57 -0.86 -0.14
CA ALA A 156 12.77 -0.97 -0.97
C ALA A 156 13.79 -2.03 -0.51
N GLY A 157 13.85 -2.36 0.79
CA GLY A 157 14.85 -3.28 1.37
C GLY A 157 14.30 -4.68 1.62
N GLY A 158 13.34 -4.81 2.55
CA GLY A 158 12.90 -6.11 3.09
C GLY A 158 12.32 -7.11 2.06
N ARG A 159 11.61 -6.64 1.03
CA ARG A 159 11.13 -7.53 -0.06
C ARG A 159 12.28 -8.12 -0.87
N ARG A 160 13.25 -7.29 -1.25
CA ARG A 160 14.42 -7.73 -2.03
C ARG A 160 15.25 -8.75 -1.26
N ASP A 161 15.37 -8.57 0.05
CA ASP A 161 16.11 -9.50 0.91
C ASP A 161 15.39 -10.85 1.02
N ALA A 162 14.05 -10.84 1.10
CA ALA A 162 13.23 -12.05 1.10
C ALA A 162 13.26 -12.76 -0.27
N ASP A 163 13.16 -12.03 -1.38
CA ASP A 163 13.32 -12.55 -2.73
C ASP A 163 14.70 -13.21 -2.91
N ALA A 164 15.75 -12.53 -2.46
CA ALA A 164 17.12 -13.04 -2.52
C ALA A 164 17.30 -14.29 -1.64
N ALA A 165 16.63 -14.37 -0.49
CA ALA A 165 16.69 -15.54 0.39
C ALA A 165 16.00 -16.75 -0.25
N VAL A 166 14.82 -16.58 -0.84
CA VAL A 166 14.12 -17.66 -1.55
C VAL A 166 14.89 -18.07 -2.80
N ALA A 167 15.45 -17.12 -3.54
CA ALA A 167 16.28 -17.40 -4.72
C ALA A 167 17.59 -18.14 -4.38
N ARG A 168 18.10 -18.01 -3.15
CA ARG A 168 19.26 -18.74 -2.64
C ARG A 168 18.93 -20.14 -2.14
N ALA A 169 17.66 -20.43 -1.84
CA ALA A 169 17.22 -21.75 -1.37
C ALA A 169 17.31 -22.83 -2.48
N GLY A 170 17.14 -22.45 -3.75
CA GLY A 170 17.30 -23.38 -4.88
C GLY A 170 16.68 -22.86 -6.18
N GLY A 171 16.89 -23.63 -7.26
CA GLY A 171 16.35 -23.31 -8.59
C GLY A 171 14.84 -23.50 -8.70
N GLY A 172 14.30 -24.49 -7.97
CA GLY A 172 12.86 -24.76 -7.90
C GLY A 172 12.12 -23.62 -7.18
N GLU A 173 12.63 -23.18 -6.04
CA GLU A 173 12.08 -22.11 -5.23
C GLU A 173 12.11 -20.77 -5.97
N ARG A 174 13.20 -20.50 -6.69
CA ARG A 174 13.31 -19.29 -7.52
C ARG A 174 12.27 -19.26 -8.64
N THR A 175 12.11 -20.38 -9.34
CA THR A 175 11.14 -20.51 -10.43
C THR A 175 9.72 -20.41 -9.89
N GLY A 176 9.45 -21.10 -8.77
CA GLY A 176 8.15 -21.07 -8.13
C GLY A 176 7.75 -19.70 -7.60
N LEU A 177 8.69 -18.93 -7.05
CA LEU A 177 8.45 -17.55 -6.66
C LEU A 177 8.11 -16.67 -7.88
N GLY A 178 8.85 -16.83 -8.99
CA GLY A 178 8.58 -16.13 -10.24
C GLY A 178 7.18 -16.43 -10.79
N ASN A 179 6.79 -17.71 -10.81
CA ASN A 179 5.46 -18.15 -11.23
C ASN A 179 4.36 -17.57 -10.33
N ALA A 180 4.57 -17.59 -9.02
CA ALA A 180 3.61 -17.06 -8.05
C ALA A 180 3.41 -15.54 -8.20
N VAL A 181 4.49 -14.78 -8.45
CA VAL A 181 4.43 -13.33 -8.70
C VAL A 181 3.70 -13.03 -10.00
N ALA A 182 3.99 -13.76 -11.07
CA ALA A 182 3.30 -13.61 -12.36
C ALA A 182 1.79 -13.87 -12.22
N PHE A 183 1.43 -15.00 -11.59
CA PHE A 183 0.03 -15.37 -11.36
C PHE A 183 -0.72 -14.34 -10.50
N ALA A 184 -0.08 -13.81 -9.46
CA ALA A 184 -0.67 -12.79 -8.61
C ALA A 184 -0.86 -11.44 -9.32
N SER A 185 0.03 -11.10 -10.25
CA SER A 185 -0.08 -9.88 -11.06
C SER A 185 -1.23 -9.97 -12.09
N ASP A 186 -1.47 -11.16 -12.64
CA ASP A 186 -2.52 -11.41 -13.64
C ASP A 186 -3.91 -11.72 -13.03
N ALA A 187 -3.99 -11.86 -11.71
CA ALA A 187 -5.24 -12.18 -11.04
C ALA A 187 -6.25 -11.03 -11.13
N ALA A 188 -7.51 -11.34 -11.45
CA ALA A 188 -8.57 -10.33 -11.66
C ALA A 188 -8.73 -9.34 -10.49
N GLY A 189 -8.56 -9.80 -9.24
CA GLY A 189 -8.65 -8.96 -8.04
C GLY A 189 -7.38 -8.17 -7.71
N ALA A 190 -6.33 -8.22 -8.53
CA ALA A 190 -5.07 -7.53 -8.25
C ALA A 190 -5.21 -6.00 -8.23
N ALA A 191 -6.15 -5.46 -9.00
CA ALA A 191 -6.47 -4.04 -9.02
C ALA A 191 -7.26 -3.58 -7.79
N ASP A 192 -7.97 -4.50 -7.14
CA ASP A 192 -8.91 -4.21 -6.05
C ASP A 192 -8.25 -4.31 -4.66
N TRP A 193 -6.99 -4.75 -4.59
CA TRP A 193 -6.24 -4.79 -3.34
C TRP A 193 -6.02 -3.38 -2.77
N PRO A 194 -6.38 -3.11 -1.50
CA PRO A 194 -6.20 -1.79 -0.90
C PRO A 194 -4.72 -1.38 -0.86
N PRO A 195 -4.35 -0.18 -1.33
CA PRO A 195 -2.95 0.27 -1.34
C PRO A 195 -2.27 0.26 0.04
N LEU A 196 -3.02 0.58 1.11
CA LEU A 196 -2.55 0.48 2.49
C LEU A 196 -2.00 -0.92 2.83
N LEU A 197 -2.67 -1.96 2.34
CA LEU A 197 -2.36 -3.35 2.63
C LEU A 197 -1.32 -3.94 1.68
N ASP A 198 -0.93 -3.21 0.63
CA ASP A 198 0.13 -3.65 -0.28
C ASP A 198 1.44 -3.88 0.49
N ARG A 199 1.73 -3.09 1.53
CA ARG A 199 2.96 -3.25 2.33
C ARG A 199 3.03 -4.57 3.11
N LEU A 200 1.87 -5.18 3.40
CA LEU A 200 1.76 -6.48 4.04
C LEU A 200 1.82 -7.63 3.02
N SER A 201 1.44 -7.36 1.77
CA SER A 201 1.39 -8.29 0.63
C SER A 201 2.77 -8.82 0.21
N PHE A 202 2.81 -10.06 -0.27
CA PHE A 202 4.02 -10.65 -0.85
C PHE A 202 4.37 -10.06 -2.21
N VAL A 203 3.39 -9.80 -3.07
CA VAL A 203 3.60 -9.06 -4.32
C VAL A 203 3.44 -7.58 -4.07
N SER A 204 4.35 -6.80 -4.64
CA SER A 204 4.17 -5.37 -4.78
C SER A 204 3.10 -5.11 -5.84
N MET A 205 1.89 -4.76 -5.42
CA MET A 205 0.81 -4.34 -6.32
C MET A 205 1.00 -2.90 -6.82
N ALA A 206 2.23 -2.40 -6.72
CA ALA A 206 2.75 -1.20 -7.34
C ALA A 206 2.48 -1.17 -8.84
N ASP A 207 2.35 0.03 -9.39
CA ASP A 207 2.31 0.21 -10.83
C ASP A 207 3.64 -0.23 -11.46
N GLY A 208 3.58 -1.16 -12.41
CA GLY A 208 4.73 -1.76 -13.07
C GLY A 208 5.61 -0.77 -13.82
N GLU A 209 5.09 0.41 -14.17
CA GLU A 209 5.85 1.48 -14.81
C GLU A 209 6.65 2.35 -13.83
N THR A 210 6.27 2.39 -12.55
CA THR A 210 6.84 3.35 -11.57
C THR A 210 7.51 2.72 -10.36
N GLY A 211 7.31 1.40 -10.13
CA GLY A 211 7.97 0.65 -9.05
C GLY A 211 7.63 1.15 -7.64
N ARG A 212 6.56 1.96 -7.49
CA ARG A 212 6.09 2.50 -6.20
C ARG A 212 4.74 1.91 -5.81
N VAL A 213 4.56 1.68 -4.51
CA VAL A 213 3.26 1.32 -3.91
C VAL A 213 2.21 2.29 -4.44
N ARG A 214 1.15 1.74 -5.05
CA ARG A 214 0.04 2.50 -5.65
C ARG A 214 -0.42 3.59 -4.68
N GLY A 215 -0.63 4.80 -5.18
CA GLY A 215 -1.30 5.87 -4.42
C GLY A 215 -0.43 6.79 -3.56
N THR A 216 0.90 6.72 -3.65
CA THR A 216 1.78 7.61 -2.86
C THR A 216 2.21 8.89 -3.59
N SER A 217 1.82 9.12 -4.85
CA SER A 217 2.17 10.36 -5.56
C SER A 217 0.96 11.24 -5.88
N ARG A 218 1.10 12.54 -5.59
CA ARG A 218 0.12 13.62 -5.88
C ARG A 218 -0.21 13.73 -7.38
N GLN A 219 0.67 13.23 -8.26
CA GLN A 219 0.48 13.17 -9.70
C GLN A 219 -0.46 12.02 -10.11
N GLU A 220 -0.39 10.89 -9.43
CA GLU A 220 -1.14 9.68 -9.76
C GLU A 220 -2.60 9.77 -9.32
N ALA A 221 -2.88 10.39 -8.15
CA ALA A 221 -4.24 10.75 -7.74
C ALA A 221 -4.90 11.71 -8.75
N ARG A 222 -4.13 12.62 -9.36
CA ARG A 222 -4.61 13.53 -10.41
C ARG A 222 -4.92 12.79 -11.72
N ILE A 223 -4.06 11.86 -12.14
CA ILE A 223 -4.26 11.05 -13.35
C ILE A 223 -5.48 10.13 -13.18
N ARG A 224 -5.66 9.53 -11.99
CA ARG A 224 -6.81 8.68 -11.65
C ARG A 224 -8.12 9.48 -11.64
N LEU A 225 -8.14 10.68 -11.05
CA LEU A 225 -9.30 11.59 -11.10
C LEU A 225 -9.60 12.09 -12.51
N ALA A 226 -8.58 12.32 -13.33
CA ALA A 226 -8.75 12.72 -14.73
C ALA A 226 -9.35 11.60 -15.59
N ARG A 227 -8.90 10.34 -15.45
CA ARG A 227 -9.47 9.17 -16.14
C ARG A 227 -10.90 8.84 -15.68
N LEU A 228 -11.21 9.03 -14.40
CA LEU A 228 -12.58 8.86 -13.88
C LEU A 228 -13.53 9.94 -14.39
N ARG A 229 -13.03 11.16 -14.65
CA ARG A 229 -13.80 12.24 -15.26
C ARG A 229 -13.96 12.09 -16.77
N SER A 230 -12.97 11.52 -17.47
CA SER A 230 -13.05 11.29 -18.92
C SER A 230 -14.02 10.15 -19.31
N LYS A 231 -14.25 9.18 -18.41
CA LYS A 231 -15.21 8.08 -18.62
C LYS A 231 -16.68 8.43 -18.31
N ARG A 232 -16.97 9.67 -17.89
CA ARG A 232 -18.34 10.20 -17.75
C ARG A 232 -18.77 11.10 -18.92
N ALA A 233 -17.94 11.23 -19.95
CA ALA A 233 -18.18 12.05 -21.14
C ALA A 233 -18.27 11.24 -22.45
N LEU A 234 -18.44 9.91 -22.33
CA LEU A 234 -18.81 8.97 -23.40
C LEU A 234 -20.08 8.24 -22.94
#